data_AF-A0A022XYR3-F1
#
_entry.id   AF-A0A022XYR3-F1
#
_cell.length_a   1.000
_cell.length_b   1.000
_cell.length_c   1.000
_cell.angle_alpha   90.00
_cell.angle_beta   90.00
_cell.angle_gamma   90.00
#
_symmetry.space_group_name_H-M   'P 1'
#
loop_
_entity.id
_entity.type
_entity.pdbx_description
1 polymer ?
#
loop_
_entity_poly.entity_id
_entity_poly.type
_entity_poly.pdbx_seq_one_letter_code
_entity_poly.pdbx_strand_id
1 'polypeptide(L)'
;MVVTKYVLFEGSGNYPAPNDMVRVSYLCYPWHGQNQQSYREEKQIIISGDHGFKEFRIGDKIVPSGRLNEGISNMRPGERSMLVIPSGSAYGDNIVHLESITREKPSSGIYGCTFKGCFRLFGSFDSWVAHESKNHSVRQIWRCPVGIESGKECARLFERPQGFRQHLKQGHNLESEDAFVNICYLGDYQRRFWCGFCEKAYSMAEEGFVAIAGRHKHVGSHFENGQSITEWVDAGSHKPNWASASDGVFEVVGSPPFECAILKEGVISKARAIAC
;
A
#
# COMPACT_ATOMS: atom_id res chain seq x y z
N MET A 1 -30.79 -13.13 19.36
CA MET A 1 -29.74 -13.89 18.63
C MET A 1 -28.43 -13.17 18.83
N VAL A 2 -27.36 -13.90 19.16
CA VAL A 2 -26.06 -13.36 19.60
C VAL A 2 -25.12 -13.26 18.40
N VAL A 3 -24.27 -12.23 18.35
CA VAL A 3 -23.19 -12.15 17.36
C VAL A 3 -22.23 -13.30 17.60
N THR A 4 -21.98 -14.12 16.59
CA THR A 4 -21.00 -15.21 16.72
C THR A 4 -19.63 -14.70 16.28
N LYS A 5 -18.63 -14.81 17.15
CA LYS A 5 -17.27 -14.35 16.89
C LYS A 5 -16.34 -15.54 16.70
N TYR A 6 -15.56 -15.53 15.62
CA TYR A 6 -14.48 -16.47 15.38
C TYR A 6 -13.16 -15.71 15.33
N VAL A 7 -12.27 -15.94 16.28
CA VAL A 7 -10.95 -15.31 16.31
C VAL A 7 -10.06 -15.96 15.26
N LEU A 8 -9.54 -15.14 14.35
CA LEU A 8 -8.59 -15.56 13.31
C LEU A 8 -7.15 -15.27 13.74
N PHE A 9 -6.94 -14.10 14.35
CA PHE A 9 -5.67 -13.70 14.95
C PHE A 9 -5.93 -13.02 16.29
N GLU A 10 -5.23 -13.47 17.32
CA GLU A 10 -5.33 -12.86 18.64
C GLU A 10 -4.67 -11.48 18.65
N GLY A 11 -5.40 -10.49 19.17
CA GLY A 11 -4.86 -9.17 19.48
C GLY A 11 -4.17 -9.16 20.84
N SER A 12 -3.60 -8.01 21.19
CA SER A 12 -2.90 -7.81 22.46
C SER A 12 -3.41 -6.57 23.19
N GLY A 13 -3.14 -6.47 24.49
CA GLY A 13 -3.66 -5.39 25.33
C GLY A 13 -5.05 -5.66 25.89
N ASN A 14 -5.66 -4.60 26.44
CA ASN A 14 -6.95 -4.67 27.11
C ASN A 14 -8.11 -4.53 26.12
N TYR A 15 -9.27 -5.07 26.47
CA TYR A 15 -10.49 -4.82 25.72
C TYR A 15 -10.88 -3.33 25.79
N PRO A 16 -11.49 -2.78 24.72
CA PRO A 16 -12.04 -1.43 24.73
C PRO A 16 -13.05 -1.22 25.87
N ALA A 17 -12.90 -0.14 26.62
CA ALA A 17 -13.84 0.26 27.66
C ALA A 17 -15.01 1.05 27.07
N PRO A 18 -16.16 1.15 27.77
CA PRO A 18 -17.24 2.04 27.38
C PRO A 18 -16.74 3.47 27.14
N ASN A 19 -17.21 4.11 26.07
CA ASN A 19 -16.83 5.45 25.62
C ASN A 19 -15.41 5.58 25.03
N ASP A 20 -14.61 4.51 24.96
CA ASP A 20 -13.35 4.51 24.20
C ASP A 20 -13.62 4.74 22.71
N MET A 21 -12.83 5.60 22.08
CA MET A 21 -12.85 5.77 20.63
C MET A 21 -12.13 4.58 19.99
N VAL A 22 -12.84 3.85 19.14
CA VAL A 22 -12.27 2.74 18.37
C VAL A 22 -12.34 3.04 16.89
N ARG A 23 -11.29 2.62 16.19
CA ARG A 23 -11.23 2.63 14.73
C ARG A 23 -11.17 1.19 14.25
N VAL A 24 -12.15 0.77 13.47
CA VAL A 24 -12.27 -0.60 12.98
C VAL A 24 -12.38 -0.61 11.48
N SER A 25 -11.46 -1.31 10.82
CA SER A 25 -11.57 -1.64 9.41
C SER A 25 -12.55 -2.79 9.22
N TYR A 26 -13.21 -2.91 8.07
CA TYR A 26 -14.10 -4.06 7.87
C TYR A 26 -14.43 -4.33 6.42
N LEU A 27 -14.84 -5.56 6.13
CA LEU A 27 -15.29 -6.01 4.80
C LEU A 27 -16.59 -6.78 4.94
N CYS A 28 -17.67 -6.37 4.29
CA CYS A 28 -18.95 -7.09 4.40
C CYS A 28 -19.08 -8.15 3.30
N TYR A 29 -19.58 -9.34 3.66
CA TYR A 29 -19.89 -10.40 2.71
C TYR A 29 -21.24 -11.03 3.06
N PRO A 30 -22.07 -11.37 2.06
CA PRO A 30 -23.17 -12.28 2.31
C PRO A 30 -22.61 -13.63 2.82
N TRP A 31 -23.46 -14.46 3.41
CA TRP A 31 -23.01 -15.77 3.88
C TRP A 31 -24.13 -16.77 3.77
N HIS A 32 -23.84 -17.83 3.03
CA HIS A 32 -24.79 -18.86 2.63
C HIS A 32 -24.59 -20.20 3.36
N GLY A 33 -23.85 -20.20 4.48
CA GLY A 33 -23.97 -21.24 5.50
C GLY A 33 -23.21 -22.56 5.28
N GLN A 34 -22.24 -22.64 4.37
CA GLN A 34 -21.63 -23.94 4.04
C GLN A 34 -20.14 -24.11 4.37
N ASN A 35 -19.36 -23.05 4.58
CA ASN A 35 -17.94 -23.23 4.96
C ASN A 35 -17.29 -21.95 5.49
N GLN A 36 -16.44 -22.07 6.53
CA GLN A 36 -15.66 -20.94 7.10
C GLN A 36 -14.74 -20.22 6.10
N GLN A 37 -14.50 -20.79 4.91
CA GLN A 37 -13.64 -20.22 3.87
C GLN A 37 -14.41 -19.60 2.69
N SER A 38 -15.75 -19.75 2.64
CA SER A 38 -16.59 -19.31 1.50
C SER A 38 -16.53 -17.81 1.23
N TYR A 39 -16.28 -16.98 2.25
CA TYR A 39 -16.15 -15.53 2.11
C TYR A 39 -15.02 -15.09 1.15
N ARG A 40 -14.01 -15.94 0.91
CA ARG A 40 -12.89 -15.64 -0.01
C ARG A 40 -13.30 -15.64 -1.47
N GLU A 41 -14.42 -16.30 -1.80
CA GLU A 41 -14.91 -16.48 -3.16
C GLU A 41 -16.08 -15.53 -3.48
N GLU A 42 -16.63 -14.84 -2.47
CA GLU A 42 -17.82 -14.01 -2.61
C GLU A 42 -17.50 -12.53 -2.86
N LYS A 43 -18.43 -11.85 -3.54
CA LYS A 43 -18.30 -10.42 -3.88
C LYS A 43 -18.55 -9.57 -2.64
N GLN A 44 -17.54 -8.78 -2.25
CA GLN A 44 -17.66 -7.82 -1.16
C GLN A 44 -18.82 -6.85 -1.39
N ILE A 45 -19.59 -6.61 -0.32
CA ILE A 45 -20.62 -5.56 -0.27
C ILE A 45 -19.95 -4.28 0.23
N ILE A 46 -19.95 -3.24 -0.62
CA ILE A 46 -19.50 -1.89 -0.25
C ILE A 46 -20.75 -1.10 0.12
N ILE A 47 -20.83 -0.67 1.38
CA ILE A 47 -21.94 0.16 1.87
C ILE A 47 -21.72 1.59 1.33
N SER A 48 -22.71 2.16 0.64
CA SER A 48 -22.61 3.51 0.10
C SER A 48 -22.35 4.53 1.23
N GLY A 49 -21.32 5.37 1.05
CA GLY A 49 -20.91 6.38 2.04
C GLY A 49 -19.96 5.86 3.12
N ASP A 50 -19.50 4.61 3.02
CA ASP A 50 -18.56 4.03 3.98
C ASP A 50 -17.12 4.03 3.44
N HIS A 51 -16.17 4.39 4.31
CA HIS A 51 -14.76 4.61 3.96
C HIS A 51 -13.88 3.40 4.32
N GLY A 52 -14.42 2.18 4.31
CA GLY A 52 -13.67 0.95 4.63
C GLY A 52 -13.21 0.82 6.09
N PHE A 53 -13.46 1.84 6.92
CA PHE A 53 -13.31 1.82 8.37
C PHE A 53 -14.44 2.62 9.03
N LYS A 54 -14.77 2.26 10.27
CA LYS A 54 -15.66 3.04 11.14
C LYS A 54 -14.90 3.52 12.36
N GLU A 55 -15.13 4.77 12.70
CA GLU A 55 -14.72 5.37 13.97
C GLU A 55 -15.97 5.63 14.80
N PHE A 56 -15.99 5.10 16.01
CA PHE A 56 -17.11 5.27 16.93
C PHE A 56 -16.67 5.03 18.36
N ARG A 57 -17.52 5.44 19.31
CA ARG A 57 -17.28 5.15 20.73
C ARG A 57 -17.98 3.87 21.15
N ILE A 58 -17.30 3.06 21.96
CA ILE A 58 -17.91 1.84 22.53
C ILE A 58 -19.14 2.22 23.35
N GLY A 59 -20.24 1.50 23.13
CA GLY A 59 -21.55 1.80 23.72
C GLY A 59 -22.37 2.89 23.02
N ASP A 60 -21.85 3.56 21.99
CA ASP A 60 -22.65 4.50 21.20
C ASP A 60 -23.72 3.77 20.36
N LYS A 61 -24.95 4.31 20.39
CA LYS A 61 -26.12 3.76 19.69
C LYS A 61 -26.23 4.27 18.24
N ILE A 62 -25.38 5.21 17.85
CA ILE A 62 -25.38 5.84 16.51
C ILE A 62 -24.69 4.95 15.46
N VAL A 63 -24.00 3.87 15.88
CA VAL A 63 -23.41 2.91 14.94
C VAL A 63 -24.53 2.23 14.14
N PRO A 64 -24.49 2.29 12.78
CA PRO A 64 -25.53 1.73 11.91
C PRO A 64 -25.98 0.32 12.33
N SER A 65 -25.04 -0.56 12.64
CA SER A 65 -25.32 -1.93 13.05
C SER A 65 -25.09 -2.06 14.55
N GLY A 66 -26.11 -1.86 15.38
CA GLY A 66 -25.98 -1.86 16.85
C GLY A 66 -25.31 -3.11 17.47
N ARG A 67 -25.24 -4.22 16.72
CA ARG A 67 -24.54 -5.46 17.10
C ARG A 67 -23.08 -5.53 16.66
N LEU A 68 -22.62 -4.63 15.78
CA LEU A 68 -21.21 -4.41 15.45
C LEU A 68 -20.43 -4.03 16.71
N ASN A 69 -21.01 -3.13 17.51
CA ASN A 69 -20.45 -2.66 18.77
C ASN A 69 -20.21 -3.82 19.76
N GLU A 70 -21.17 -4.74 19.87
CA GLU A 70 -21.09 -5.94 20.73
C GLU A 70 -19.96 -6.90 20.30
N GLY A 71 -19.75 -7.06 18.99
CA GLY A 71 -18.63 -7.84 18.49
C GLY A 71 -17.28 -7.19 18.80
N ILE A 72 -17.16 -5.88 18.53
CA ILE A 72 -15.91 -5.12 18.67
C ILE A 72 -15.52 -4.88 20.13
N SER A 73 -16.48 -4.68 21.04
CA SER A 73 -16.19 -4.52 22.47
C SER A 73 -15.49 -5.74 23.07
N ASN A 74 -15.62 -6.90 22.42
CA ASN A 74 -14.97 -8.14 22.80
C ASN A 74 -13.68 -8.41 22.00
N MET A 75 -13.18 -7.45 21.22
CA MET A 75 -11.95 -7.57 20.44
C MET A 75 -10.81 -6.81 21.11
N ARG A 76 -9.62 -7.41 21.16
CA ARG A 76 -8.41 -6.70 21.60
C ARG A 76 -7.83 -5.84 20.48
N PRO A 77 -7.06 -4.78 20.80
CA PRO A 77 -6.25 -4.07 19.80
C PRO A 77 -5.40 -5.03 18.95
N GLY A 78 -5.49 -4.86 17.63
CA GLY A 78 -4.80 -5.70 16.65
C GLY A 78 -5.41 -7.09 16.43
N GLU A 79 -6.53 -7.42 17.08
CA GLU A 79 -7.23 -8.69 16.88
C GLU A 79 -7.94 -8.72 15.52
N ARG A 80 -7.90 -9.87 14.84
CA ARG A 80 -8.68 -10.12 13.64
C ARG A 80 -9.70 -11.21 13.92
N SER A 81 -10.96 -10.91 13.68
CA SER A 81 -12.06 -11.83 13.95
C SER A 81 -13.08 -11.81 12.81
N MET A 82 -13.73 -12.94 12.57
CA MET A 82 -14.92 -13.00 11.75
C MET A 82 -16.14 -12.88 12.68
N LEU A 83 -16.97 -11.88 12.42
CA LEU A 83 -18.22 -11.68 13.13
C LEU A 83 -19.38 -12.11 12.25
N VAL A 84 -20.18 -13.07 12.72
CA VAL A 84 -21.41 -13.49 12.08
C VAL A 84 -22.55 -12.80 12.78
N ILE A 85 -23.13 -11.81 12.10
CA ILE A 85 -24.25 -11.02 12.60
C ILE A 85 -25.54 -11.53 11.93
N PRO A 86 -26.56 -11.95 12.70
CA PRO A 86 -27.83 -12.39 12.15
C PRO A 86 -28.54 -11.27 11.35
N SER A 87 -29.27 -11.66 10.31
CA SER A 87 -29.94 -10.76 9.36
C SER A 87 -30.85 -9.71 10.02
N GLY A 88 -31.60 -10.10 11.04
CA GLY A 88 -32.46 -9.20 11.81
C GLY A 88 -31.71 -8.13 12.62
N SER A 89 -30.38 -8.14 12.62
CA SER A 89 -29.53 -7.23 13.39
C SER A 89 -28.35 -6.62 12.60
N ALA A 90 -28.20 -7.00 11.33
CA ALA A 90 -27.08 -6.61 10.47
C ALA A 90 -27.45 -5.61 9.36
N TYR A 91 -28.74 -5.33 9.17
CA TYR A 91 -29.41 -4.75 7.99
C TYR A 91 -29.83 -5.79 6.94
N GLY A 92 -31.00 -6.42 7.14
CA GLY A 92 -31.52 -7.43 6.19
C GLY A 92 -30.60 -8.65 6.09
N ASP A 93 -30.82 -9.53 5.10
CA ASP A 93 -30.23 -10.88 4.94
C ASP A 93 -28.70 -10.95 4.71
N ASN A 94 -27.91 -10.01 5.24
CA ASN A 94 -26.48 -9.89 4.96
C ASN A 94 -25.62 -10.07 6.22
N ILE A 95 -24.46 -10.69 6.02
CA ILE A 95 -23.44 -10.88 7.05
C ILE A 95 -22.33 -9.83 6.86
N VAL A 96 -21.61 -9.51 7.94
CA VAL A 96 -20.69 -8.37 8.00
C VAL A 96 -19.39 -8.87 8.60
N HIS A 97 -18.34 -9.09 7.79
CA HIS A 97 -17.02 -9.42 8.30
C HIS A 97 -16.29 -8.14 8.75
N LEU A 98 -15.69 -8.16 9.94
CA LEU A 98 -15.29 -6.95 10.66
C LEU A 98 -13.91 -7.16 11.27
N GLU A 99 -12.94 -6.36 10.85
CA GLU A 99 -11.54 -6.56 11.21
C GLU A 99 -10.96 -5.31 11.87
N SER A 100 -10.92 -5.30 13.20
CA SER A 100 -10.37 -4.18 13.95
C SER A 100 -8.85 -4.12 13.86
N ILE A 101 -8.35 -3.40 12.87
CA ILE A 101 -6.93 -3.06 12.74
C ILE A 101 -6.72 -1.68 13.34
N THR A 102 -6.59 -1.63 14.66
CA THR A 102 -6.08 -0.45 15.35
C THR A 102 -4.58 -0.35 15.11
N ARG A 103 -4.18 0.09 13.91
CA ARG A 103 -2.83 0.61 13.65
C ARG A 103 -2.81 2.09 14.00
N GLU A 104 -1.72 2.54 14.60
CA GLU A 104 -1.47 3.98 14.72
C GLU A 104 -1.48 4.67 13.34
N LYS A 105 -1.07 3.94 12.28
CA LYS A 105 -1.08 4.39 10.88
C LYS A 105 -1.61 3.30 9.92
N PRO A 106 -2.67 3.58 9.12
CA PRO A 106 -3.33 2.59 8.26
C PRO A 106 -2.41 1.82 7.30
N SER A 107 -1.37 2.47 6.79
CA SER A 107 -0.42 1.94 5.79
C SER A 107 0.82 1.27 6.37
N SER A 108 1.06 1.33 7.69
CA SER A 108 2.27 0.74 8.30
C SER A 108 2.31 -0.77 8.07
N GLY A 109 3.42 -1.29 7.53
CA GLY A 109 3.59 -2.72 7.25
C GLY A 109 2.98 -3.24 5.95
N ILE A 110 2.45 -2.35 5.09
CA ILE A 110 2.07 -2.70 3.70
C ILE A 110 3.15 -2.17 2.76
N TYR A 111 3.74 -3.08 1.99
CA TYR A 111 4.80 -2.75 1.04
C TYR A 111 4.23 -2.82 -0.38
N GLY A 112 4.43 -1.76 -1.17
CA GLY A 112 4.02 -1.74 -2.56
C GLY A 112 5.20 -1.79 -3.50
N CYS A 113 5.04 -2.45 -4.65
CA CYS A 113 6.06 -2.47 -5.68
C CYS A 113 6.33 -1.05 -6.19
N THR A 114 7.60 -0.68 -6.22
CA THR A 114 8.08 0.64 -6.59
C THR A 114 8.42 0.77 -8.07
N PHE A 115 8.35 -0.33 -8.83
CA PHE A 115 8.60 -0.35 -10.26
C PHE A 115 7.39 0.15 -11.04
N LYS A 116 7.66 0.97 -12.06
CA LYS A 116 6.63 1.60 -12.87
C LYS A 116 5.73 0.55 -13.54
N GLY A 117 4.42 0.69 -13.37
CA GLY A 117 3.43 -0.22 -13.96
C GLY A 117 3.26 -1.56 -13.22
N CYS A 118 3.96 -1.78 -12.10
CA CYS A 118 3.70 -2.90 -11.21
C CYS A 118 2.91 -2.44 -9.98
N PHE A 119 1.67 -2.90 -9.86
CA PHE A 119 0.75 -2.46 -8.82
C PHE A 119 0.58 -3.52 -7.72
N ARG A 120 1.65 -4.27 -7.42
CA ARG A 120 1.61 -5.36 -6.44
C ARG A 120 1.83 -4.88 -5.01
N LEU A 121 1.08 -5.45 -4.07
CA LEU A 121 1.15 -5.17 -2.64
C LEU A 121 1.52 -6.43 -1.85
N PHE A 122 2.24 -6.22 -0.75
CA PHE A 122 2.81 -7.27 0.08
C PHE A 122 2.62 -6.93 1.56
N GLY A 123 2.32 -7.94 2.37
CA GLY A 123 2.20 -7.81 3.82
C GLY A 123 3.48 -7.95 4.62
N SER A 124 4.61 -8.20 3.96
CA SER A 124 5.90 -8.33 4.62
C SER A 124 7.03 -7.79 3.75
N PHE A 125 8.06 -7.28 4.43
CA PHE A 125 9.28 -6.78 3.81
C PHE A 125 9.91 -7.83 2.88
N ASP A 126 10.07 -9.07 3.37
CA ASP A 126 10.71 -10.15 2.62
C ASP A 126 9.95 -10.51 1.34
N SER A 127 8.62 -10.53 1.37
CA SER A 127 7.80 -10.83 0.19
C SER A 127 7.96 -9.75 -0.88
N TRP A 128 7.98 -8.49 -0.45
CA TRP A 128 8.20 -7.35 -1.35
C TRP A 128 9.61 -7.37 -1.94
N VAL A 129 10.65 -7.59 -1.13
CA VAL A 129 12.04 -7.70 -1.57
C VAL A 129 12.22 -8.86 -2.55
N ALA A 130 11.67 -10.04 -2.24
CA ALA A 130 11.73 -11.20 -3.11
C ALA A 130 11.03 -10.93 -4.44
N HIS A 131 9.88 -10.25 -4.41
CA HIS A 131 9.17 -9.87 -5.63
C HIS A 131 10.01 -8.91 -6.48
N GLU A 132 10.51 -7.81 -5.90
CA GLU A 132 11.29 -6.83 -6.66
C GLU A 132 12.58 -7.43 -7.22
N SER A 133 13.28 -8.23 -6.42
CA SER A 133 14.55 -8.83 -6.82
C SER A 133 14.40 -9.87 -7.93
N LYS A 134 13.29 -10.61 -7.95
CA LYS A 134 13.08 -11.71 -8.91
C LYS A 134 12.41 -11.27 -10.20
N ASN A 135 11.46 -10.34 -10.11
CA ASN A 135 10.55 -10.02 -11.23
C ASN A 135 10.95 -8.75 -11.97
N HIS A 136 11.75 -7.88 -11.35
CA HIS A 136 12.14 -6.62 -11.95
C HIS A 136 13.64 -6.56 -12.17
N SER A 137 14.03 -6.14 -13.36
CA SER A 137 15.42 -5.83 -13.69
C SER A 137 15.59 -4.32 -13.77
N VAL A 138 16.62 -3.83 -13.10
CA VAL A 138 16.98 -2.42 -13.14
C VAL A 138 17.58 -2.13 -14.50
N ARG A 139 16.88 -1.34 -15.32
CA ARG A 139 17.46 -0.85 -16.56
C ARG A 139 18.42 0.29 -16.29
N GLN A 140 19.44 0.40 -17.12
CA GLN A 140 20.32 1.57 -17.13
C GLN A 140 19.49 2.80 -17.51
N ILE A 141 19.41 3.77 -16.60
CA ILE A 141 18.60 4.96 -16.78
C ILE A 141 19.40 6.20 -16.34
N TRP A 142 19.33 7.24 -17.16
CA TRP A 142 19.78 8.59 -16.84
C TRP A 142 18.56 9.48 -16.63
N ARG A 143 18.55 10.25 -15.55
CA ARG A 143 17.49 11.22 -15.25
C ARG A 143 18.06 12.63 -15.33
N CYS A 144 17.37 13.52 -16.06
CA CYS A 144 17.75 14.92 -16.13
C CYS A 144 17.40 15.67 -14.83
N PRO A 145 18.38 16.22 -14.09
CA PRO A 145 18.13 16.99 -12.87
C PRO A 145 17.97 18.50 -13.16
N VAL A 146 18.09 18.93 -14.43
CA VAL A 146 18.10 20.35 -14.78
C VAL A 146 16.77 20.98 -14.46
N GLY A 147 16.78 22.11 -13.74
CA GLY A 147 15.58 22.88 -13.44
C GLY A 147 14.92 23.43 -14.71
N ILE A 148 13.59 23.43 -14.74
CA ILE A 148 12.76 24.06 -15.77
C ILE A 148 12.02 25.26 -15.18
N GLU A 149 11.46 26.10 -16.05
CA GLU A 149 10.83 27.39 -15.69
C GLU A 149 9.73 27.27 -14.61
N SER A 150 9.10 26.10 -14.48
CA SER A 150 8.12 25.82 -13.44
C SER A 150 8.71 25.61 -12.03
N GLY A 151 10.03 25.79 -11.85
CA GLY A 151 10.74 25.53 -10.59
C GLY A 151 10.89 24.04 -10.25
N LYS A 152 10.56 23.14 -11.18
CA LYS A 152 10.73 21.68 -11.04
C LYS A 152 11.94 21.21 -11.82
N GLU A 153 12.45 20.03 -11.53
CA GLU A 153 13.44 19.37 -12.39
C GLU A 153 12.77 18.84 -13.67
N CYS A 154 13.53 18.80 -14.77
CA CYS A 154 13.09 18.24 -16.04
C CYS A 154 12.62 16.77 -15.90
N ALA A 155 13.31 15.99 -15.05
CA ALA A 155 13.01 14.61 -14.71
C ALA A 155 12.94 13.62 -15.90
N ARG A 156 13.27 14.06 -17.12
CA ARG A 156 13.21 13.21 -18.32
C ARG A 156 14.21 12.06 -18.21
N LEU A 157 13.74 10.85 -18.51
CA LEU A 157 14.52 9.62 -18.45
C LEU A 157 15.06 9.23 -19.82
N PHE A 158 16.24 8.63 -19.82
CA PHE A 158 16.91 8.11 -21.01
C PHE A 158 17.54 6.75 -20.70
N GLU A 159 17.41 5.80 -21.63
CA GLU A 159 18.00 4.45 -21.49
C GLU A 159 19.45 4.38 -22.04
N ARG A 160 19.94 5.46 -22.66
CA ARG A 160 21.27 5.53 -23.26
C ARG A 160 21.92 6.88 -23.00
N PRO A 161 23.24 6.94 -22.72
CA PRO A 161 23.94 8.18 -22.42
C PRO A 161 23.96 9.13 -23.63
N GLN A 162 24.01 8.60 -24.85
CA GLN A 162 23.99 9.40 -26.09
C GLN A 162 22.71 10.23 -26.21
N GLY A 163 21.54 9.62 -25.97
CA GLY A 163 20.26 10.32 -25.99
C GLY A 163 20.14 11.34 -24.88
N PHE A 164 20.70 11.04 -23.69
CA PHE A 164 20.75 11.98 -22.58
C PHE A 164 21.59 13.23 -22.91
N ARG A 165 22.80 13.05 -23.45
CA ARG A 165 23.67 14.16 -23.88
C ARG A 165 23.02 15.03 -24.93
N GLN A 166 22.39 14.40 -25.93
CA GLN A 166 21.68 15.12 -26.96
C GLN A 166 20.54 15.96 -26.38
N HIS A 167 19.80 15.43 -25.40
CA HIS A 167 18.76 16.17 -24.71
C HIS A 167 19.32 17.36 -23.91
N LEU A 168 20.43 17.21 -23.19
CA LEU A 168 21.04 18.34 -22.47
C LEU A 168 21.43 19.46 -23.43
N LYS A 169 22.04 19.11 -24.56
CA LYS A 169 22.46 20.06 -25.58
C LYS A 169 21.27 20.76 -26.25
N GLN A 170 20.25 20.01 -26.67
CA GLN A 170 19.13 20.56 -27.44
C GLN A 170 18.04 21.17 -26.57
N GLY A 171 17.75 20.57 -25.41
CA GLY A 171 16.65 20.94 -24.53
C GLY A 171 17.03 21.94 -23.44
N HIS A 172 18.31 21.98 -23.06
CA HIS A 172 18.80 22.86 -21.99
C HIS A 172 19.98 23.74 -22.40
N ASN A 173 20.48 23.62 -23.64
CA ASN A 173 21.68 24.31 -24.12
C ASN A 173 22.92 24.06 -23.23
N LEU A 174 23.01 22.85 -22.66
CA LEU A 174 24.11 22.42 -21.79
C LEU A 174 24.98 21.41 -22.53
N GLU A 175 26.25 21.75 -22.73
CA GLU A 175 27.28 20.77 -23.06
C GLU A 175 27.64 20.00 -21.79
N SER A 176 27.53 18.67 -21.85
CA SER A 176 27.66 17.83 -20.67
C SER A 176 29.00 17.09 -20.65
N GLU A 177 29.74 17.23 -19.56
CA GLU A 177 30.92 16.42 -19.27
C GLU A 177 30.55 15.01 -18.78
N ASP A 178 31.48 14.06 -18.93
CA ASP A 178 31.30 12.67 -18.51
C ASP A 178 31.00 12.53 -17.02
N ALA A 179 31.62 13.38 -16.19
CA ALA A 179 31.36 13.42 -14.75
C ALA A 179 29.89 13.76 -14.45
N PHE A 180 29.32 14.74 -15.15
CA PHE A 180 27.91 15.12 -14.99
C PHE A 180 26.97 13.99 -15.45
N VAL A 181 27.28 13.36 -16.58
CA VAL A 181 26.50 12.23 -17.10
C VAL A 181 26.51 11.05 -16.12
N ASN A 182 27.64 10.78 -15.46
CA ASN A 182 27.74 9.75 -14.43
C ASN A 182 26.95 10.10 -13.16
N ILE A 183 26.90 11.37 -12.76
CA ILE A 183 26.06 11.83 -11.63
C ILE A 183 24.58 11.65 -11.96
N CYS A 184 24.17 11.87 -13.21
CA CYS A 184 22.77 11.73 -13.63
C CYS A 184 22.32 10.27 -13.82
N TYR A 185 23.24 9.32 -13.69
CA TYR A 185 22.97 7.89 -13.81
C TYR A 185 22.28 7.35 -12.56
N LEU A 186 21.17 6.65 -12.76
CA LEU A 186 20.37 6.00 -11.71
C LEU A 186 20.37 4.47 -11.78
N GLY A 187 20.92 3.86 -12.84
CA GLY A 187 20.60 2.47 -13.18
C GLY A 187 21.77 1.48 -13.11
N ASP A 188 22.01 0.84 -11.99
CA ASP A 188 21.75 -0.60 -11.77
C ASP A 188 21.39 -0.83 -10.29
N TYR A 189 21.03 0.27 -9.61
CA TYR A 189 20.90 0.40 -8.16
C TYR A 189 22.15 -0.05 -7.37
N GLN A 190 23.32 -0.16 -8.01
CA GLN A 190 24.57 -0.51 -7.31
C GLN A 190 25.26 0.71 -6.70
N ARG A 191 25.01 1.92 -7.18
CA ARG A 191 25.66 3.15 -6.66
C ARG A 191 24.71 4.27 -6.29
N ARG A 192 23.62 4.40 -7.04
CA ARG A 192 22.61 5.44 -6.86
C ARG A 192 21.25 4.89 -7.22
N PHE A 193 20.22 5.31 -6.51
CA PHE A 193 18.83 4.97 -6.84
C PHE A 193 17.92 6.16 -6.59
N TRP A 194 16.78 6.19 -7.26
CA TRP A 194 15.72 7.16 -6.98
C TRP A 194 14.82 6.63 -5.85
N CYS A 195 14.66 7.41 -4.79
CA CYS A 195 13.64 7.17 -3.78
C CYS A 195 12.43 8.06 -4.07
N GLY A 196 11.32 7.45 -4.47
CA GLY A 196 10.09 8.17 -4.80
C GLY A 196 9.37 8.77 -3.59
N PHE A 197 9.68 8.31 -2.37
CA PHE A 197 9.19 8.93 -1.12
C PHE A 197 10.00 10.17 -0.73
N CYS A 198 11.30 10.16 -0.98
CA CYS A 198 12.17 11.30 -0.71
C CYS A 198 12.24 12.30 -1.88
N GLU A 199 11.67 11.92 -3.04
CA GLU A 199 11.78 12.64 -4.32
C GLU A 199 13.22 13.06 -4.67
N LYS A 200 14.19 12.17 -4.42
CA LYS A 200 15.60 12.45 -4.71
C LYS A 200 16.41 11.21 -5.06
N ALA A 201 17.52 11.44 -5.74
CA ALA A 201 18.53 10.40 -5.97
C ALA A 201 19.37 10.20 -4.70
N TYR A 202 19.33 8.98 -4.16
CA TYR A 202 20.11 8.57 -3.01
C TYR A 202 21.38 7.86 -3.47
N SER A 203 22.53 8.29 -2.95
CA SER A 203 23.83 7.66 -3.25
C SER A 203 24.16 6.64 -2.17
N MET A 204 24.72 5.49 -2.57
CA MET A 204 25.17 4.46 -1.63
C MET A 204 26.69 4.37 -1.68
N ALA A 205 27.28 4.20 -0.49
CA ALA A 205 28.72 4.09 -0.33
C ALA A 205 29.25 2.73 -0.79
N GLU A 206 28.39 1.71 -0.84
CA GLU A 206 28.73 0.33 -1.14
C GLU A 206 28.10 -0.12 -2.47
N GLU A 207 28.75 -1.06 -3.15
CA GLU A 207 28.37 -1.56 -4.48
C GLU A 207 27.73 -2.97 -4.44
N GLY A 208 27.13 -3.38 -5.57
CA GLY A 208 26.63 -4.75 -5.76
C GLY A 208 25.42 -5.11 -4.88
N PHE A 209 25.39 -6.33 -4.33
CA PHE A 209 24.24 -6.82 -3.55
C PHE A 209 23.96 -6.00 -2.29
N VAL A 210 24.99 -5.41 -1.68
CA VAL A 210 24.82 -4.62 -0.46
C VAL A 210 24.13 -3.29 -0.75
N ALA A 211 24.42 -2.72 -1.91
CA ALA A 211 23.71 -1.57 -2.46
C ALA A 211 22.21 -1.88 -2.60
N ILE A 212 21.85 -2.99 -3.26
CA ILE A 212 20.45 -3.39 -3.45
C ILE A 212 19.73 -3.61 -2.11
N ALA A 213 20.39 -4.25 -1.14
CA ALA A 213 19.85 -4.41 0.20
C ALA A 213 19.67 -3.05 0.91
N GLY A 214 20.61 -2.12 0.74
CA GLY A 214 20.54 -0.75 1.24
C GLY A 214 19.35 0.01 0.69
N ARG A 215 19.06 -0.13 -0.62
CA ARG A 215 17.85 0.42 -1.24
C ARG A 215 16.59 -0.13 -0.58
N HIS A 216 16.46 -1.46 -0.48
CA HIS A 216 15.29 -2.08 0.12
C HIS A 216 15.10 -1.64 1.57
N LYS A 217 16.18 -1.57 2.37
CA LYS A 217 16.12 -1.07 3.74
C LYS A 217 15.66 0.38 3.81
N HIS A 218 16.22 1.26 2.97
CA HIS A 218 15.83 2.67 2.94
C HIS A 218 14.35 2.84 2.59
N VAL A 219 13.91 2.23 1.48
CA VAL A 219 12.52 2.30 1.03
C VAL A 219 11.56 1.60 2.01
N GLY A 220 11.95 0.45 2.56
CA GLY A 220 11.21 -0.28 3.59
C GLY A 220 10.91 0.57 4.83
N SER A 221 11.88 1.37 5.27
CA SER A 221 11.69 2.27 6.42
C SER A 221 10.58 3.30 6.20
N HIS A 222 10.32 3.74 4.97
CA HIS A 222 9.20 4.64 4.67
C HIS A 222 7.85 3.94 4.89
N PHE A 223 7.72 2.69 4.46
CA PHE A 223 6.52 1.88 4.69
C PHE A 223 6.29 1.60 6.18
N GLU A 224 7.35 1.28 6.92
CA GLU A 224 7.28 1.05 8.38
C GLU A 224 6.82 2.31 9.11
N ASN A 225 7.31 3.48 8.67
CA ASN A 225 6.89 4.79 9.16
C ASN A 225 5.48 5.22 8.70
N GLY A 226 4.79 4.35 7.94
CA GLY A 226 3.40 4.50 7.54
C GLY A 226 3.16 5.27 6.26
N GLN A 227 4.18 5.48 5.41
CA GLN A 227 3.94 6.00 4.06
C GLN A 227 3.32 4.92 3.17
N SER A 228 2.43 5.35 2.29
CA SER A 228 1.71 4.50 1.34
C SER A 228 2.42 4.50 -0.02
N ILE A 229 2.40 3.37 -0.74
CA ILE A 229 2.87 3.33 -2.15
C ILE A 229 2.15 4.35 -3.05
N THR A 230 0.98 4.84 -2.62
CA THR A 230 0.27 5.92 -3.32
C THR A 230 0.99 7.26 -3.28
N GLU A 231 1.97 7.42 -2.41
CA GLU A 231 2.82 8.61 -2.31
C GLU A 231 4.10 8.47 -3.14
N TRP A 232 4.42 7.28 -3.66
CA TRP A 232 5.64 7.04 -4.41
C TRP A 232 5.64 7.72 -5.78
N VAL A 233 6.54 8.69 -5.98
CA VAL A 233 6.74 9.38 -7.25
C VAL A 233 7.77 8.65 -8.12
N ASP A 234 7.40 8.32 -9.36
CA ASP A 234 8.29 7.69 -10.34
C ASP A 234 9.43 8.64 -10.75
N ALA A 235 10.61 8.09 -11.04
CA ALA A 235 11.79 8.89 -11.39
C ALA A 235 11.56 9.79 -12.63
N GLY A 236 10.71 9.34 -13.56
CA GLY A 236 10.38 10.05 -14.79
C GLY A 236 9.12 10.88 -14.73
N SER A 237 8.58 11.13 -13.54
CA SER A 237 7.28 11.76 -13.35
C SER A 237 7.30 12.68 -12.14
N HIS A 238 6.31 13.56 -12.06
CA HIS A 238 5.94 14.28 -10.84
C HIS A 238 4.63 13.75 -10.25
N LYS A 239 4.14 12.64 -10.80
CA LYS A 239 2.92 11.98 -10.35
C LYS A 239 3.28 10.63 -9.73
N PRO A 240 2.48 10.18 -8.76
CA PRO A 240 2.66 8.86 -8.20
C PRO A 240 2.57 7.75 -9.26
N ASN A 241 3.29 6.65 -9.05
CA ASN A 241 3.32 5.51 -9.97
C ASN A 241 1.91 4.96 -10.29
N TRP A 242 1.04 4.89 -9.28
CA TRP A 242 -0.34 4.39 -9.43
C TRP A 242 -1.23 5.27 -10.33
N ALA A 243 -0.88 6.55 -10.55
CA ALA A 243 -1.71 7.44 -11.37
C ALA A 243 -1.80 7.00 -12.84
N SER A 244 -0.95 6.05 -13.26
CA SER A 244 -0.97 5.45 -14.60
C SER A 244 -1.72 4.11 -14.68
N ALA A 245 -2.27 3.60 -13.56
CA ALA A 245 -3.07 2.39 -13.58
C ALA A 245 -4.40 2.67 -14.29
N SER A 246 -4.65 2.02 -15.44
CA SER A 246 -5.86 2.24 -16.25
C SER A 246 -7.16 2.00 -15.48
N ASP A 247 -7.11 1.12 -14.47
CA ASP A 247 -8.28 0.65 -13.74
C ASP A 247 -8.20 0.96 -12.22
N GLY A 248 -7.08 1.54 -11.75
CA GLY A 248 -6.86 1.86 -10.32
C GLY A 248 -6.83 0.64 -9.39
N VAL A 249 -6.50 -0.56 -9.91
CA VAL A 249 -6.55 -1.84 -9.19
C VAL A 249 -5.15 -2.25 -8.75
N PHE A 250 -4.98 -2.52 -7.45
CA PHE A 250 -3.75 -3.13 -6.93
C PHE A 250 -3.90 -4.66 -6.86
N GLU A 251 -2.85 -5.38 -7.21
CA GLU A 251 -2.76 -6.83 -7.10
C GLU A 251 -2.16 -7.20 -5.75
N VAL A 252 -2.84 -8.00 -4.93
CA VAL A 252 -2.30 -8.41 -3.63
C VAL A 252 -1.75 -9.83 -3.75
N VAL A 253 -0.47 -10.00 -3.40
CA VAL A 253 0.25 -11.28 -3.57
C VAL A 253 0.33 -12.01 -2.23
N GLY A 254 -0.05 -13.30 -2.23
CA GLY A 254 -0.11 -14.16 -1.03
C GLY A 254 -1.51 -14.21 -0.40
N SER A 255 -1.64 -14.72 0.83
CA SER A 255 -2.83 -14.39 1.64
C SER A 255 -2.78 -12.89 1.85
N PRO A 256 -3.65 -12.09 1.21
CA PRO A 256 -3.62 -10.66 1.44
C PRO A 256 -3.76 -10.47 2.95
N PRO A 257 -2.85 -9.76 3.63
CA PRO A 257 -3.33 -9.04 4.80
C PRO A 257 -4.48 -8.22 4.25
N PHE A 258 -5.68 -8.43 4.79
CA PHE A 258 -6.90 -7.71 4.43
C PHE A 258 -6.66 -6.20 4.29
N GLU A 259 -5.65 -5.69 4.99
CA GLU A 259 -5.04 -4.35 4.98
C GLU A 259 -4.62 -3.79 3.61
N CYS A 260 -4.26 -4.63 2.63
CA CYS A 260 -3.93 -4.16 1.28
C CYS A 260 -5.11 -3.48 0.57
N ALA A 261 -6.30 -3.57 1.16
CA ALA A 261 -7.51 -2.89 0.77
C ALA A 261 -7.43 -1.35 0.88
N ILE A 262 -6.72 -0.80 1.85
CA ILE A 262 -7.00 0.58 2.28
C ILE A 262 -5.91 1.52 1.74
N LEU A 263 -5.90 1.76 0.43
CA LEU A 263 -4.95 2.69 -0.19
C LEU A 263 -5.65 3.96 -0.67
N LYS A 264 -5.89 4.84 0.33
CA LYS A 264 -6.35 6.24 0.29
C LYS A 264 -7.88 6.43 0.29
N GLU A 265 -8.34 7.21 1.27
CA GLU A 265 -9.76 7.54 1.54
C GLU A 265 -10.73 6.36 1.70
N GLY A 266 -10.21 5.16 1.96
CA GLY A 266 -11.05 4.01 2.28
C GLY A 266 -11.57 3.21 1.09
N VAL A 267 -11.11 3.52 -0.13
CA VAL A 267 -11.66 2.90 -1.33
C VAL A 267 -10.63 1.99 -1.99
N ILE A 268 -10.86 0.68 -1.87
CA ILE A 268 -10.43 -0.27 -2.89
C ILE A 268 -11.31 -0.02 -4.12
N SER A 269 -10.78 0.48 -5.21
CA SER A 269 -11.56 0.51 -6.46
C SER A 269 -11.75 -0.90 -7.04
N LYS A 270 -10.75 -1.77 -6.90
CA LYS A 270 -10.78 -3.26 -6.89
C LYS A 270 -9.40 -3.73 -6.42
N ALA A 271 -9.32 -4.81 -5.64
CA ALA A 271 -8.07 -5.50 -5.35
C ALA A 271 -8.31 -6.97 -5.66
N ARG A 272 -7.44 -7.57 -6.47
CA ARG A 272 -7.56 -8.99 -6.85
C ARG A 272 -6.48 -9.75 -6.10
N ALA A 273 -6.90 -10.68 -5.23
CA ALA A 273 -5.99 -11.66 -4.65
C ALA A 273 -5.52 -12.62 -5.75
N ILE A 274 -4.23 -12.90 -5.80
CA ILE A 274 -3.65 -13.86 -6.74
C ILE A 274 -2.98 -14.96 -5.92
N ALA A 275 -3.36 -16.22 -6.19
CA ALA A 275 -2.67 -17.37 -5.62
C ALA A 275 -1.23 -17.42 -6.18
N CYS A 276 -0.25 -17.59 -5.28
CA CYS A 276 1.13 -17.89 -5.64
C CYS A 276 1.29 -19.37 -5.99
#